data_AF-A0A348VSH8-F1
#
_entry.id   AF-A0A348VSH8-F1
#
_cell.length_a   1.000
_cell.length_b   1.000
_cell.length_c   1.000
_cell.angle_alpha   90.00
_cell.angle_beta   90.00
_cell.angle_gamma   90.00
#
_symmetry.space_group_name_H-M   'P 1'
#
loop_
_entity.id
_entity.type
_entity.pdbx_description
1 polymer ?
#
loop_
_entity_poly.entity_id
_entity_poly.type
_entity_poly.pdbx_seq_one_letter_code
_entity_poly.pdbx_strand_id
1 'polypeptide(L)'
;MKTAKKEEMRKEYRREDLGVGVRGKYYHEYKKGTNLVLLSPDVAAAFPDDNSVNDALRSLMKVAKQTLGPTRRSTRTAKKQAAG
;
A
#
# COMPACT_ATOMS: atom_id res chain seq x y z
N MET A 1 18.89 -35.05 -10.35
CA MET A 1 18.29 -33.71 -10.17
C MET A 1 18.23 -33.42 -8.68
N LYS A 2 18.96 -32.41 -8.18
CA LYS A 2 18.91 -32.05 -6.74
C LYS A 2 17.84 -30.98 -6.56
N THR A 3 16.78 -31.35 -5.88
CA THR A 3 15.71 -30.47 -5.38
C THR A 3 16.31 -29.49 -4.37
N ALA A 4 16.39 -28.22 -4.75
CA ALA A 4 16.75 -27.16 -3.81
C ALA A 4 15.61 -27.00 -2.79
N LYS A 5 15.88 -27.33 -1.52
CA LYS A 5 15.03 -26.87 -0.42
C LYS A 5 14.95 -25.35 -0.50
N LYS A 6 13.72 -24.87 -0.53
CA LYS A 6 13.31 -23.47 -0.65
C LYS A 6 13.83 -22.66 0.55
N GLU A 7 14.47 -21.53 0.25
CA GLU A 7 14.40 -20.28 1.03
C GLU A 7 15.11 -20.15 2.40
N GLU A 8 16.29 -20.75 2.62
CA GLU A 8 17.17 -20.30 3.71
C GLU A 8 18.48 -19.70 3.19
N MET A 9 18.87 -18.55 3.75
CA MET A 9 20.16 -17.92 3.49
C MET A 9 21.29 -18.85 3.98
N ARG A 10 22.31 -19.06 3.16
CA ARG A 10 23.48 -19.86 3.56
C ARG A 10 24.29 -19.09 4.60
N LYS A 11 24.94 -19.82 5.52
CA LYS A 11 25.86 -19.22 6.51
C LYS A 11 27.00 -18.46 5.83
N GLU A 12 27.51 -18.98 4.72
CA GLU A 12 28.57 -18.37 3.94
C GLU A 12 28.33 -18.55 2.43
N TYR A 13 28.81 -17.59 1.65
CA TYR A 13 28.80 -17.58 0.20
C TYR A 13 30.24 -17.42 -0.31
N ARG A 14 30.60 -18.18 -1.33
CA ARG A 14 31.85 -18.00 -2.07
C ARG A 14 31.65 -16.99 -3.20
N ARG A 15 32.75 -16.47 -3.75
CA ARG A 15 32.66 -15.46 -4.83
C ARG A 15 31.90 -15.98 -6.05
N GLU A 16 32.03 -17.27 -6.34
CA GLU A 16 31.38 -17.92 -7.48
C GLU A 16 29.86 -18.01 -7.29
N ASP A 17 29.37 -18.00 -6.04
CA ASP A 17 27.93 -18.03 -5.74
C ASP A 17 27.25 -16.68 -6.02
N LEU A 18 27.99 -15.56 -6.01
CA LEU A 18 27.45 -14.20 -6.04
C LEU A 18 27.23 -13.65 -7.46
N GLY A 19 27.73 -14.33 -8.49
CA GLY A 19 27.63 -13.92 -9.88
C GLY A 19 28.40 -12.62 -10.22
N VAL A 20 28.05 -12.00 -11.34
CA VAL A 20 28.71 -10.77 -11.83
C VAL A 20 28.12 -9.55 -11.12
N GLY A 21 28.99 -8.72 -10.53
CA GLY A 21 28.59 -7.45 -9.92
C GLY A 21 28.20 -6.42 -10.99
N VAL A 22 26.99 -5.87 -10.90
CA VAL A 22 26.51 -4.80 -11.78
C VAL A 22 26.49 -3.48 -11.01
N ARG A 23 27.25 -2.48 -11.50
CA ARG A 23 27.29 -1.16 -10.87
C ARG A 23 25.90 -0.52 -10.92
N GLY A 24 25.42 -0.08 -9.75
CA GLY A 24 24.13 0.61 -9.65
C GLY A 24 22.89 -0.29 -9.80
N LYS A 25 23.02 -1.62 -9.68
CA LYS A 25 21.91 -2.58 -9.85
C LYS A 25 20.62 -2.19 -9.12
N TYR A 26 20.72 -1.68 -7.90
CA TYR A 26 19.58 -1.27 -7.07
C TYR A 26 19.52 0.26 -6.83
N TYR A 27 20.26 1.05 -7.61
CA TYR A 27 20.38 2.49 -7.39
C TYR A 27 19.04 3.23 -7.51
N HIS A 28 18.25 2.89 -8.54
CA HIS A 28 16.93 3.48 -8.73
C HIS A 28 15.96 3.09 -7.63
N GLU A 29 15.99 1.85 -7.15
CA GLU A 29 15.16 1.39 -6.04
C GLU A 29 15.54 2.08 -4.73
N TYR A 30 16.84 2.20 -4.45
CA TYR A 30 17.34 2.98 -3.31
C TYR A 30 16.89 4.45 -3.38
N LYS A 31 16.97 5.07 -4.56
CA LYS A 31 16.53 6.45 -4.79
C LYS A 31 15.03 6.67 -4.65
N LYS A 32 14.18 5.64 -4.83
CA LYS A 32 12.74 5.74 -4.58
C LYS A 32 12.42 5.99 -3.09
N GLY A 33 13.41 5.87 -2.22
CA GLY A 33 13.27 6.07 -0.79
C GLY A 33 12.96 4.76 -0.07
N THR A 34 12.90 4.83 1.25
CA THR A 34 12.57 3.68 2.09
C THR A 34 11.07 3.40 2.03
N ASN A 35 10.71 2.15 1.75
CA ASN A 35 9.34 1.64 1.83
C ASN A 35 8.80 1.52 3.28
N LEU A 36 9.54 2.04 4.27
CA LEU A 36 9.23 1.93 5.69
C LEU A 36 8.93 3.32 6.26
N VAL A 37 7.83 3.41 7.00
CA VAL A 37 7.40 4.62 7.71
C VAL A 37 7.39 4.31 9.21
N LEU A 38 8.10 5.11 9.98
CA LEU A 38 8.08 5.01 11.43
C LEU A 38 6.77 5.58 11.97
N LEU A 39 6.00 4.76 12.69
CA LEU A 39 4.80 5.21 13.37
C LEU A 39 5.19 6.02 14.62
N SER A 40 4.35 7.00 14.96
CA SER A 40 4.48 7.67 16.26
C SER A 40 4.21 6.67 17.39
N PRO A 41 4.81 6.87 18.60
CA PRO A 41 4.74 5.88 19.67
C PRO A 41 3.32 5.55 20.13
N ASP A 42 2.42 6.52 20.11
CA ASP A 42 1.00 6.37 20.45
C ASP A 42 0.27 5.48 19.44
N VAL A 43 0.53 5.67 18.15
CA VAL A 43 -0.05 4.83 17.08
C VAL A 43 0.53 3.43 17.14
N ALA A 44 1.85 3.29 17.36
CA ALA A 44 2.49 1.98 17.51
C ALA A 44 1.97 1.21 18.74
N ALA A 45 1.57 1.90 19.81
CA ALA A 45 0.97 1.26 20.98
C ALA A 45 -0.47 0.77 20.73
N ALA A 46 -1.19 1.41 19.81
CA ALA A 46 -2.56 1.05 19.47
C ALA A 46 -2.67 -0.11 18.48
N PHE A 47 -1.64 -0.32 17.65
CA PHE A 47 -1.64 -1.34 16.59
C PHE A 47 -0.54 -2.40 16.81
N PRO A 48 -0.90 -3.69 16.92
CA PRO A 48 0.07 -4.74 17.21
C PRO A 48 1.01 -5.08 16.04
N ASP A 49 0.59 -4.85 14.79
CA ASP A 49 1.38 -5.15 13.59
C ASP A 49 1.02 -4.26 12.38
N ASP A 50 1.79 -4.39 11.30
CA ASP A 50 1.61 -3.64 10.05
C ASP A 50 0.30 -3.98 9.31
N ASN A 51 -0.16 -5.23 9.39
CA ASN A 51 -1.43 -5.66 8.81
C ASN A 51 -2.60 -4.88 9.41
N SER A 52 -2.64 -4.77 10.74
CA SER A 52 -3.70 -4.06 11.47
C SER A 52 -3.76 -2.57 11.12
N VAL A 53 -2.61 -1.91 10.95
CA VAL A 53 -2.52 -0.51 10.49
C VAL A 53 -3.07 -0.38 9.08
N ASN A 54 -2.60 -1.23 8.16
CA ASN A 54 -2.99 -1.18 6.76
C ASN A 54 -4.50 -1.42 6.57
N ASP A 55 -5.08 -2.36 7.31
CA ASP A 55 -6.51 -2.65 7.24
C ASP A 55 -7.36 -1.51 7.80
N ALA A 56 -6.92 -0.85 8.87
CA ALA A 56 -7.57 0.36 9.39
C ALA A 56 -7.56 1.50 8.36
N LEU A 57 -6.40 1.79 7.75
CA LEU A 57 -6.26 2.82 6.73
C LEU A 57 -7.10 2.51 5.48
N ARG A 58 -7.11 1.25 5.01
CA ARG A 58 -7.94 0.82 3.88
C ARG A 58 -9.43 0.97 4.17
N SER A 59 -9.85 0.67 5.40
CA SER A 59 -11.24 0.84 5.83
C SER A 59 -11.64 2.32 5.81
N LEU A 60 -10.77 3.21 6.31
CA LEU A 60 -10.97 4.66 6.22
C LEU A 60 -11.06 5.15 4.77
N MET A 61 -10.20 4.65 3.87
CA MET A 61 -10.27 4.99 2.44
C MET A 61 -11.60 4.58 1.81
N LYS A 62 -12.19 3.44 2.20
CA LYS A 62 -13.51 3.01 1.70
C LYS A 62 -14.60 3.98 2.13
N VAL A 63 -14.60 4.39 3.41
CA VAL A 63 -15.56 5.37 3.94
C VAL A 63 -15.40 6.73 3.24
N ALA A 64 -14.17 7.20 3.07
CA ALA A 64 -13.88 8.45 2.36
C ALA A 64 -14.41 8.42 0.90
N LYS A 65 -14.22 7.30 0.19
CA LYS A 65 -14.75 7.14 -1.18
C LYS A 65 -16.28 7.15 -1.25
N GLN A 66 -16.95 6.61 -0.24
CA GLN A 66 -18.42 6.59 -0.18
C GLN A 66 -19.01 7.97 0.14
N THR A 67 -18.34 8.74 1.01
CA THR A 67 -18.79 10.08 1.42
C THR A 67 -18.54 11.15 0.36
N LEU A 68 -17.52 10.97 -0.48
CA LEU A 68 -17.20 11.86 -1.61
C LEU A 68 -17.98 11.54 -2.91
N GLY A 69 -18.93 10.60 -2.87
CA GLY A 69 -19.78 10.26 -4.02
C GLY A 69 -20.56 11.49 -4.51
N PRO A 70 -20.78 11.66 -5.83
CA PRO A 70 -21.38 12.88 -6.37
C PRO A 70 -22.74 13.08 -5.72
N THR A 71 -22.91 14.18 -5.00
CA THR A 71 -24.24 14.66 -4.60
C THR A 71 -25.05 14.77 -5.89
N ARG A 72 -25.89 13.76 -6.14
CA ARG A 72 -26.82 13.76 -7.28
C ARG A 72 -27.75 14.93 -7.02
N ARG A 73 -27.43 16.08 -7.61
CA ARG A 73 -28.23 17.30 -7.54
C ARG A 73 -29.62 16.90 -8.03
N SER A 74 -30.55 16.77 -7.08
CA SER A 74 -31.93 16.47 -7.38
C SER A 74 -32.48 17.66 -8.14
N THR A 75 -32.48 17.57 -9.47
CA THR A 75 -33.19 18.51 -10.33
C THR A 75 -34.67 18.23 -10.17
N ARG A 76 -35.25 18.75 -9.08
CA ARG A 76 -36.70 18.89 -8.94
C ARG A 76 -37.15 19.98 -9.91
N THR A 77 -37.34 19.62 -11.17
CA THR A 77 -37.99 20.49 -12.14
C THR A 77 -39.44 20.70 -11.68
N ALA A 78 -39.77 21.94 -11.36
CA ALA A 78 -41.08 22.34 -10.85
C ALA A 78 -42.17 22.04 -11.89
N LYS A 79 -43.15 21.21 -11.50
CA LYS A 79 -44.39 21.02 -12.26
C LYS A 79 -45.23 22.29 -12.14
N LYS A 80 -45.13 23.21 -13.11
CA LYS A 80 -46.10 24.30 -13.27
C LYS A 80 -47.38 23.72 -13.87
N GLN A 81 -48.44 23.71 -13.07
CA GLN A 81 -49.81 23.58 -13.54
C GLN A 81 -50.16 24.83 -14.36
N ALA A 82 -50.70 24.65 -15.56
CA ALA A 82 -51.41 25.70 -16.28
C ALA A 82 -52.85 25.21 -16.45
N ALA A 83 -53.73 25.83 -15.66
CA ALA A 83 -55.15 25.93 -15.95
C ALA A 83 -55.36 27.23 -16.74
N GLY A 84 -56.25 27.19 -17.73
CA GLY A 84 -56.61 28.33 -18.58
C GLY A 84 -56.84 27.89 -20.00
#